data_AF-A0A7C8ZV34-F1
#
_entry.id   AF-A0A7C8ZV34-F1
#
_cell.length_a   1.000
_cell.length_b   1.000
_cell.length_c   1.000
_cell.angle_alpha   90.00
_cell.angle_beta   90.00
_cell.angle_gamma   90.00
#
_symmetry.space_group_name_H-M   'P 1'
#
loop_
_entity.id
_entity.type
_entity.pdbx_description
1 polymer ?
#
loop_
_entity_poly.entity_id
_entity_poly.type
_entity_poly.pdbx_seq_one_letter_code
_entity_poly.pdbx_strand_id
1 'polypeptide(L)'
;GKLYVMGGRSTFTIGNSKFVHVYDTEKQSWYEMKNGCVMVIAHAVLDKKLYCIEWKDQRKLSIFNPEDNSWEMVPVPVTGSLSVGFQFGILDGKLLLFSLREEPGYRTLLYDPEAPSGSDWKTSNIKPSGSCLCSVTIKA
;
A
#
# COMPACT_ATOMS: atom_id res chain seq x y z
N GLY A 1 18.04 9.60 -3.91
CA GLY A 1 16.65 9.08 -3.93
C GLY A 1 16.66 7.65 -4.44
N LYS A 2 15.59 6.88 -4.24
CA LYS A 2 15.50 5.51 -4.74
C LYS A 2 14.15 5.30 -5.42
N LEU A 3 14.16 4.60 -6.56
CA LEU A 3 12.95 4.16 -7.26
C LEU A 3 12.77 2.67 -7.01
N TYR A 4 11.58 2.27 -6.62
CA TYR A 4 11.23 0.88 -6.30
C TYR A 4 10.22 0.37 -7.32
N VAL A 5 10.55 -0.75 -7.98
CA VAL A 5 9.65 -1.48 -8.87
C VAL A 5 9.40 -2.84 -8.25
N MET A 6 8.13 -3.14 -7.92
CA MET A 6 7.78 -4.28 -7.06
C MET A 6 6.88 -5.29 -7.78
N GLY A 7 7.36 -6.53 -7.85
CA GLY A 7 6.59 -7.69 -8.24
C GLY A 7 5.99 -7.58 -9.64
N GLY A 8 4.74 -8.02 -9.77
CA GLY A 8 3.99 -8.04 -11.01
C GLY A 8 4.19 -9.33 -11.80
N ARG A 9 3.74 -9.29 -13.06
CA ARG A 9 3.80 -10.42 -13.98
C ARG A 9 4.65 -10.03 -15.19
N SER A 10 5.61 -10.87 -15.52
CA SER A 10 6.37 -10.76 -16.76
C SER A 10 5.82 -11.75 -17.79
N THR A 11 5.91 -11.41 -19.06
CA THR A 11 5.65 -12.35 -20.16
C THR A 11 6.76 -13.40 -20.30
N PHE A 12 7.93 -13.15 -19.70
CA PHE A 12 9.11 -14.00 -19.79
C PHE A 12 9.27 -14.98 -18.63
N THR A 13 8.53 -14.81 -17.54
CA THR A 13 8.59 -15.72 -16.38
C THR A 13 7.22 -16.33 -16.09
N ILE A 14 7.21 -17.61 -15.72
CA ILE A 14 5.99 -18.30 -15.31
C ILE A 14 5.64 -17.84 -13.88
N GLY A 15 4.42 -17.32 -13.70
CA GLY A 15 3.91 -16.90 -12.39
C GLY A 15 4.12 -15.41 -12.11
N ASN A 16 3.95 -15.04 -10.84
CA ASN A 16 4.12 -13.66 -10.38
C ASN A 16 5.48 -13.50 -9.69
N SER A 17 6.15 -12.39 -9.94
CA SER A 17 7.41 -12.04 -9.28
C SER A 17 7.16 -11.47 -7.89
N LYS A 18 8.07 -11.77 -6.95
CA LYS A 18 8.16 -11.09 -5.64
C LYS A 18 9.40 -10.20 -5.54
N PHE A 19 10.08 -9.97 -6.66
CA PHE A 19 11.31 -9.19 -6.67
C PHE A 19 11.02 -7.70 -6.55
N VAL A 20 11.86 -7.02 -5.78
CA VAL A 20 11.91 -5.57 -5.73
C VAL A 20 13.17 -5.15 -6.47
N HIS A 21 13.00 -4.47 -7.59
CA HIS A 21 14.10 -3.82 -8.29
C HIS A 21 14.22 -2.40 -7.78
N VAL A 22 15.39 -2.06 -7.25
CA VAL A 22 15.66 -0.74 -6.69
C VAL A 22 16.69 -0.04 -7.54
N TYR A 23 16.34 1.12 -8.08
CA TYR A 23 17.28 2.01 -8.73
C TYR A 23 17.85 2.99 -7.70
N ASP A 24 19.16 2.94 -7.53
CA ASP A 24 19.90 3.87 -6.69
C ASP A 24 20.37 5.04 -7.54
N THR A 25 19.88 6.25 -7.27
CA THR A 25 20.25 7.43 -8.07
C THR A 25 21.70 7.86 -7.87
N GLU A 26 22.32 7.54 -6.73
CA GLU A 26 23.71 7.91 -6.43
C GLU A 26 24.68 6.96 -7.13
N LYS A 27 24.37 5.66 -7.10
CA LYS A 27 25.16 4.62 -7.79
C LYS A 27 24.81 4.49 -9.28
N GLN A 28 23.73 5.13 -9.71
CA GLN A 28 23.16 5.06 -11.05
C GLN A 28 22.94 3.62 -11.54
N SER A 29 22.61 2.72 -10.62
CA SER A 29 22.55 1.28 -10.87
C SER A 29 21.32 0.64 -10.25
N TRP A 30 20.90 -0.48 -10.83
CA TRP A 30 19.86 -1.34 -10.28
C TRP A 30 20.44 -2.41 -9.37
N TYR A 31 19.72 -2.75 -8.31
CA TYR A 31 19.93 -3.97 -7.54
C TYR A 31 18.59 -4.64 -7.22
N GLU A 32 18.63 -5.93 -6.90
CA GLU A 32 17.45 -6.76 -6.67
C GLU A 32 17.33 -7.19 -5.20
N MET A 33 16.11 -7.20 -4.68
CA MET A 33 15.76 -7.77 -3.38
C MET A 33 14.68 -8.85 -3.58
N LYS A 34 14.81 -10.00 -2.90
CA LYS A 34 14.02 -11.21 -3.18
C LYS A 34 12.80 -11.41 -2.26
N ASN A 35 12.49 -10.42 -1.41
CA ASN A 35 11.52 -10.54 -0.32
C ASN A 35 10.34 -9.53 -0.43
N GLY A 36 9.93 -9.14 -1.64
CA GLY A 36 8.86 -8.16 -1.85
C GLY A 36 7.44 -8.72 -1.96
N CYS A 37 6.51 -7.80 -2.21
CA CYS A 37 5.11 -8.11 -2.55
C CYS A 37 4.98 -8.75 -3.94
N VAL A 38 3.95 -9.59 -4.12
CA VAL A 38 3.68 -10.29 -5.38
C VAL A 38 3.14 -9.34 -6.45
N MET A 39 2.15 -8.53 -6.09
CA MET A 39 1.51 -7.59 -6.99
C MET A 39 0.84 -6.50 -6.16
N VAL A 40 1.42 -5.32 -6.16
CA VAL A 40 0.92 -4.15 -5.43
C VAL A 40 -0.19 -3.51 -6.24
N ILE A 41 -1.40 -3.43 -5.69
CA ILE A 41 -2.57 -2.82 -6.35
C ILE A 41 -2.86 -1.40 -5.84
N ALA A 42 -2.38 -1.08 -4.63
CA ALA A 42 -2.44 0.26 -4.05
C ALA A 42 -1.16 0.49 -3.24
N HIS A 43 -0.61 1.71 -3.31
CA HIS A 43 0.57 2.07 -2.54
C HIS A 43 0.53 3.52 -2.04
N ALA A 44 1.26 3.79 -0.97
CA ALA A 44 1.56 5.12 -0.46
C ALA A 44 2.92 5.15 0.24
N VAL A 45 3.58 6.30 0.25
CA VAL A 45 4.81 6.52 1.03
C VAL A 45 4.52 7.50 2.14
N LEU A 46 4.76 7.08 3.38
CA LEU A 46 4.54 7.87 4.59
C LEU A 46 5.73 7.67 5.53
N ASP A 47 6.31 8.76 6.02
CA ASP A 47 7.52 8.76 6.86
C ASP A 47 8.62 7.79 6.37
N LYS A 48 8.95 7.89 5.07
CA LYS A 48 9.94 7.05 4.36
C LYS A 48 9.63 5.55 4.30
N LYS A 49 8.56 5.07 4.94
CA LYS A 49 8.05 3.72 4.79
C LYS A 49 7.07 3.64 3.62
N LEU A 50 7.05 2.49 2.98
CA LEU A 50 6.15 2.20 1.88
C LEU A 50 5.03 1.30 2.38
N TYR A 51 3.80 1.67 2.08
CA TYR A 51 2.59 0.97 2.48
C TYR A 51 1.89 0.43 1.25
N CYS A 52 1.52 -0.86 1.25
CA CYS A 52 1.04 -1.57 0.09
C CYS A 52 -0.18 -2.44 0.41
N ILE A 53 -1.12 -2.53 -0.54
CA ILE A 53 -2.13 -3.61 -0.58
C ILE A 53 -1.77 -4.56 -1.73
N GLU A 54 -1.72 -5.85 -1.43
CA GLU A 54 -1.41 -6.89 -2.41
C GLU A 54 -2.66 -7.49 -3.03
N TRP A 55 -2.62 -7.81 -4.35
CA TRP A 55 -3.74 -8.42 -5.07
C TRP A 55 -4.31 -9.65 -4.36
N LYS A 56 -3.43 -10.57 -3.93
CA LYS A 56 -3.82 -11.88 -3.38
C LYS A 56 -4.19 -11.82 -1.90
N ASP A 57 -3.77 -10.78 -1.18
CA ASP A 57 -4.00 -10.63 0.25
C ASP A 57 -4.42 -9.20 0.59
N GLN A 58 -5.57 -8.80 0.07
CA GLN A 58 -6.11 -7.45 0.28
C GLN A 58 -6.60 -7.22 1.72
N ARG A 59 -6.55 -8.24 2.58
CA ARG A 59 -6.85 -8.16 4.02
C ARG A 59 -5.63 -7.80 4.84
N LYS A 60 -4.48 -7.52 4.21
CA LYS A 60 -3.26 -7.10 4.89
C LYS A 60 -2.69 -5.86 4.25
N LEU A 61 -2.22 -4.97 5.12
CA LEU A 61 -1.39 -3.83 4.80
C LEU A 61 0.07 -4.29 4.95
N SER A 62 0.78 -4.39 3.83
CA SER A 62 2.21 -4.70 3.81
C SER A 62 3.00 -3.40 3.94
N ILE A 63 3.87 -3.31 4.95
CA ILE A 63 4.66 -2.11 5.26
C ILE A 63 6.13 -2.46 5.06
N PHE A 64 6.79 -1.74 4.16
CA PHE A 64 8.21 -1.89 3.88
C PHE A 64 9.00 -0.78 4.55
N ASN A 65 9.98 -1.18 5.37
CA ASN A 65 10.96 -0.28 5.93
C ASN A 65 12.27 -0.37 5.12
N PRO A 66 12.63 0.69 4.37
CA PRO A 66 13.87 0.68 3.58
C PRO A 66 15.15 0.78 4.43
N GLU A 67 15.07 1.19 5.70
CA GLU A 67 16.26 1.35 6.56
C GLU A 67 16.89 0.01 6.93
N ASP A 68 16.06 -1.00 7.20
CA ASP A 68 16.48 -2.35 7.58
C ASP A 68 16.07 -3.44 6.56
N ASN A 69 15.42 -3.03 5.46
CA ASN A 69 14.90 -3.92 4.42
C ASN A 69 13.89 -4.96 4.96
N SER A 70 13.11 -4.58 5.96
CA SER A 70 12.09 -5.43 6.58
C SER A 70 10.69 -5.17 6.03
N TRP A 71 9.85 -6.20 6.17
CA TRP A 71 8.42 -6.14 5.87
C TRP A 71 7.64 -6.47 7.13
N GLU A 72 6.64 -5.64 7.40
CA GLU A 72 5.61 -5.87 8.41
C GLU A 72 4.26 -6.07 7.72
N MET A 73 3.38 -6.86 8.33
CA MET A 73 2.02 -7.07 7.85
C MET A 73 1.02 -6.76 8.96
N VAL A 74 0.10 -5.86 8.66
CA VAL A 74 -0.97 -5.47 9.57
C VAL A 74 -2.32 -5.91 8.99
N PRO A 75 -3.20 -6.59 9.74
CA PRO A 75 -4.54 -6.92 9.28
C PRO A 75 -5.37 -5.68 8.98
N VAL A 76 -6.06 -5.66 7.84
CA VAL A 76 -7.02 -4.60 7.48
C VAL A 76 -8.43 -5.04 7.88
N PRO A 77 -9.17 -4.25 8.68
CA PRO A 77 -10.49 -4.63 9.17
C PRO A 77 -11.60 -4.42 8.12
N VAL A 78 -11.46 -5.05 6.95
CA VAL A 78 -12.48 -5.00 5.89
C VAL A 78 -13.55 -6.07 6.09
N THR A 79 -14.81 -5.67 5.98
CA THR A 79 -15.97 -6.57 5.95
C THR A 79 -16.44 -6.71 4.49
N GLY A 80 -16.81 -7.92 4.05
CA GLY A 80 -17.30 -8.16 2.68
C GLY A 80 -16.27 -8.75 1.69
N SER A 81 -16.62 -8.67 0.39
CA SER A 81 -15.90 -9.25 -0.75
C SER A 81 -14.53 -8.60 -1.05
N LEU A 82 -13.50 -9.43 -1.26
CA LEU A 82 -12.15 -8.97 -1.61
C LEU A 82 -11.98 -8.58 -3.10
N SER A 83 -13.07 -8.45 -3.84
CA SER A 83 -13.03 -8.06 -5.26
C SER A 83 -13.06 -6.54 -5.47
N VAL A 84 -13.05 -5.74 -4.39
CA VAL A 84 -13.08 -4.28 -4.47
C VAL A 84 -11.65 -3.75 -4.45
N GLY A 85 -11.26 -3.02 -5.49
CA GLY A 85 -9.94 -2.38 -5.50
C GLY A 85 -9.85 -1.28 -4.43
N PHE A 86 -8.64 -1.00 -3.97
CA PHE A 86 -8.38 0.02 -2.96
C PHE A 86 -7.50 1.14 -3.49
N GLN A 87 -7.54 2.28 -2.83
CA GLN A 87 -6.65 3.40 -3.06
C GLN A 87 -6.25 4.04 -1.73
N PHE A 88 -5.01 4.53 -1.65
CA PHE A 88 -4.55 5.28 -0.49
C PHE A 88 -4.73 6.79 -0.64
N GLY A 89 -5.03 7.43 0.48
CA GLY A 89 -4.80 8.83 0.75
C GLY A 89 -3.89 9.03 1.96
N ILE A 90 -3.35 10.24 2.13
CA ILE A 90 -2.61 10.64 3.33
C ILE A 90 -3.29 11.88 3.92
N LEU A 91 -3.54 11.85 5.22
CA LEU A 91 -4.09 12.96 6.02
C LEU A 91 -3.38 13.03 7.36
N ASP A 92 -2.75 14.16 7.68
CA ASP A 92 -2.12 14.44 8.98
C ASP A 92 -1.22 13.31 9.50
N GLY A 93 -0.36 12.80 8.60
CA GLY A 93 0.56 11.71 8.89
C GLY A 93 -0.09 10.34 9.05
N LYS A 94 -1.35 10.17 8.63
CA LYS A 94 -2.11 8.91 8.68
C LYS A 94 -2.55 8.49 7.28
N LEU A 95 -2.82 7.21 7.08
CA LEU A 95 -3.27 6.66 5.80
C LEU A 95 -4.78 6.56 5.76
N LEU A 96 -5.39 7.05 4.70
CA LEU A 96 -6.77 6.76 4.34
C LEU A 96 -6.79 5.62 3.33
N LEU A 97 -7.65 4.63 3.54
CA LEU A 97 -7.87 3.53 2.61
C LEU A 97 -9.30 3.63 2.07
N PHE A 98 -9.41 4.01 0.80
CA PHE A 98 -10.66 4.17 0.09
C PHE A 98 -10.98 2.91 -0.71
N SER A 99 -12.25 2.50 -0.72
CA SER A 99 -12.73 1.49 -1.66
C SER A 99 -13.04 2.14 -3.01
N LEU A 100 -12.61 1.52 -4.11
CA LEU A 100 -12.90 1.99 -5.47
C LEU A 100 -14.34 1.70 -5.92
N ARG A 101 -15.09 0.90 -5.15
CA ARG A 101 -16.53 0.69 -5.36
C ARG A 101 -17.30 1.16 -4.15
N GLU A 102 -18.44 1.80 -4.42
CA GLU A 102 -19.45 2.10 -3.42
C GLU A 102 -20.34 0.88 -3.23
N GLU A 103 -19.89 -0.05 -2.38
CA GLU A 103 -20.72 -1.16 -1.92
C GLU A 103 -21.22 -0.88 -0.49
N PRO A 104 -22.48 -1.22 -0.15
CA PRO A 104 -23.00 -1.08 1.21
C PRO A 104 -22.11 -1.85 2.20
N GLY A 105 -21.43 -1.12 3.09
CA GLY A 105 -20.53 -1.71 4.09
C GLY A 105 -19.08 -1.25 3.99
N TYR A 106 -18.63 -0.74 2.84
CA TYR A 106 -17.30 -0.16 2.71
C TYR A 106 -17.28 1.28 3.19
N ARG A 107 -16.65 1.48 4.34
CA ARG A 107 -16.30 2.80 4.87
C ARG A 107 -14.84 3.07 4.58
N THR A 108 -14.48 4.35 4.46
CA THR A 108 -13.07 4.72 4.40
C THR A 108 -12.43 4.37 5.73
N LEU A 109 -11.31 3.67 5.68
CA LEU A 109 -10.53 3.33 6.86
C LEU A 109 -9.40 4.34 7.02
N LEU A 110 -9.08 4.67 8.27
CA LEU A 110 -7.95 5.50 8.65
C LEU A 110 -6.98 4.62 9.44
N TYR A 111 -5.75 4.48 8.94
CA TYR A 111 -4.66 3.80 9.62
C TYR A 111 -3.71 4.82 10.24
N ASP A 112 -3.47 4.66 11.53
CA ASP A 112 -2.56 5.47 12.34
C ASP A 112 -1.31 4.63 12.69
N PRO A 113 -0.14 4.89 12.07
CA PRO A 113 1.07 4.09 12.31
C PRO A 113 1.61 4.23 13.74
N GLU A 114 1.26 5.31 14.45
CA GLU A 114 1.73 5.57 15.81
C GLU A 114 0.76 5.06 16.89
N ALA A 115 -0.39 4.53 16.49
CA ALA A 115 -1.36 4.00 17.43
C ALA A 115 -0.93 2.62 17.97
N PRO A 116 -1.30 2.29 19.23
CA PRO A 116 -1.06 0.95 19.77
C PRO A 116 -1.68 -0.15 18.89
N SER A 117 -0.98 -1.29 18.79
CA SER A 117 -1.46 -2.45 18.01
C SER A 117 -2.89 -2.83 18.38
N GLY A 118 -3.77 -2.95 17.37
CA GLY A 118 -5.19 -3.24 17.56
C GLY A 118 -6.08 -1.99 17.70
N SER A 119 -5.50 -0.79 17.76
CA SER A 119 -6.21 0.51 17.72
C SER A 119 -5.76 1.40 16.56
N ASP A 120 -4.94 0.82 15.69
CA ASP A 120 -4.33 1.37 14.49
C ASP A 120 -5.34 1.70 13.39
N TRP A 121 -6.47 1.00 13.36
CA TRP A 121 -7.54 1.27 12.39
C TRP A 121 -8.76 1.94 12.99
N LYS A 122 -9.26 2.98 12.31
CA LYS A 122 -10.52 3.66 12.61
C LYS A 122 -11.35 3.83 11.35
N THR A 123 -12.65 4.07 11.51
CA THR A 123 -13.50 4.47 10.37
C THR A 123 -13.47 5.98 10.19
N SER A 124 -13.46 6.44 8.95
CA SER A 124 -13.48 7.85 8.56
C SER A 124 -14.68 8.13 7.67
N ASN A 125 -15.23 9.35 7.79
CA ASN A 125 -16.31 9.85 6.94
C ASN A 125 -15.81 10.55 5.68
N ILE A 126 -14.48 10.67 5.52
CA ILE A 126 -13.87 11.30 4.35
C ILE A 126 -14.12 10.41 3.14
N LYS A 127 -14.67 11.00 2.07
CA LYS A 127 -14.87 10.32 0.80
C LYS A 127 -14.33 11.17 -0.35
N PRO A 128 -13.57 10.58 -1.28
CA PRO A 128 -13.21 11.28 -2.51
C PRO A 128 -14.45 11.42 -3.40
N SER A 129 -14.63 12.59 -4.01
CA SER A 129 -15.71 12.86 -4.97
C SER A 129 -15.29 12.62 -6.43
N GLY A 130 -14.04 12.24 -6.68
CA GLY A 130 -13.47 12.03 -8.02
C GLY A 130 -13.34 10.56 -8.40
N SER A 131 -13.49 10.24 -9.69
CA SER A 131 -13.51 8.87 -10.23
C SER A 131 -12.16 8.31 -10.67
N CYS A 132 -11.08 9.10 -10.63
CA CYS A 132 -9.76 8.71 -11.15
C CYS A 132 -8.64 9.32 -10.30
N LEU A 133 -8.52 8.87 -9.06
CA LEU A 133 -7.41 9.26 -8.20
C LEU A 133 -6.45 8.06 -8.13
N CYS A 134 -5.16 8.26 -8.42
CA CYS A 134 -4.14 7.23 -8.26
C CYS A 134 -3.60 7.21 -6.82
N SER A 135 -3.49 8.39 -6.22
CA SER A 135 -3.16 8.65 -4.81
C SER A 135 -3.59 10.07 -4.45
N VAL A 136 -3.88 10.34 -3.18
CA VAL A 136 -4.18 11.70 -2.69
C VAL A 136 -3.30 12.01 -1.49
N THR A 137 -2.64 13.15 -1.47
CA THR A 137 -1.93 13.64 -0.28
C THR A 137 -2.51 14.98 0.11
N ILE A 138 -3.10 15.05 1.30
CA ILE A 138 -3.60 16.29 1.89
C ILE A 138 -2.67 16.63 3.05
N LYS A 139 -1.95 17.76 2.92
CA LYS A 139 -1.22 18.37 4.03
C LYS A 139 -2.12 19.48 4.58
N ALA A 140 -2.57 19.35 5.82
CA ALA A 140 -3.19 20.46 6.56
C ALA A 140 -2.10 21.33 7.22
#